data_AF-A0A511T7Y2-F1
#
_entry.id   AF-A0A511T7Y2-F1
#
_cell.length_a   1.000
_cell.length_b   1.000
_cell.length_c   1.000
_cell.angle_alpha   90.00
_cell.angle_beta   90.00
_cell.angle_gamma   90.00
#
_symmetry.space_group_name_H-M   'P 1'
#
loop_
_entity.id
_entity.type
_entity.pdbx_description
1 polymer ?
#
loop_
_entity_poly.entity_id
_entity_poly.type
_entity_poly.pdbx_seq_one_letter_code
_entity_poly.pdbx_strand_id
1 'polypeptide(L)'
;MTTPPGVRKDASASRQNVAELVERLQKALTSSLGSLAEGTVPLVDVLREGARALEPGPGGKRLSPKEREAWGVQLEATLERLEDVMEGLQLAVRAQAGGKRD
;
A
#
# COMPACT_ATOMS: atom_id res chain seq x y z
N MET A 1 6.30 42.57 -25.08
CA MET A 1 5.77 41.84 -23.90
C MET A 1 5.65 40.39 -24.30
N THR A 2 6.64 39.57 -23.93
CA THR A 2 6.73 38.17 -24.35
C THR A 2 6.76 37.32 -23.09
N THR A 3 5.65 36.64 -22.79
CA THR A 3 5.59 35.67 -21.68
C THR A 3 6.00 34.30 -22.22
N PRO A 4 6.95 33.58 -21.60
CA PRO A 4 7.30 32.22 -22.02
C PRO A 4 6.38 31.19 -21.35
N PRO A 5 5.79 30.22 -22.07
CA PRO A 5 5.17 29.06 -21.43
C PRO A 5 6.21 27.96 -21.25
N GLY A 6 7.14 28.20 -20.32
CA GLY A 6 7.92 27.16 -19.66
C GLY A 6 7.21 26.73 -18.38
N VAL A 7 5.99 26.20 -18.46
CA VAL A 7 5.33 25.55 -17.31
C VAL A 7 4.34 24.53 -17.84
N ARG A 8 4.70 23.25 -17.76
CA ARG A 8 3.80 22.07 -17.65
C ARG A 8 4.59 20.77 -17.86
N LYS A 9 5.79 20.66 -17.28
CA LYS A 9 6.53 19.38 -17.24
C LYS A 9 6.70 18.78 -15.85
N ASP A 10 6.09 19.37 -14.83
CA ASP A 10 6.23 18.89 -13.43
C ASP A 10 4.92 18.46 -12.76
N ALA A 11 3.76 18.59 -13.42
CA ALA A 11 2.47 18.25 -12.81
C ALA A 11 2.10 16.75 -12.91
N SER A 12 2.93 15.93 -13.58
CA SER A 12 2.64 14.50 -13.80
C SER A 12 3.30 13.56 -12.80
N ALA A 13 4.23 14.06 -11.96
CA ALA A 13 4.98 13.24 -11.01
C ALA A 13 4.36 13.15 -9.60
N SER A 14 3.39 14.01 -9.27
CA SER A 14 2.94 14.22 -7.87
C SER A 14 1.51 13.76 -7.56
N ARG A 15 0.91 12.90 -8.38
CA ARG A 15 -0.36 12.23 -8.07
C ARG A 15 -0.24 10.75 -8.35
N GLN A 16 0.62 10.06 -7.60
CA GLN A 16 0.45 8.61 -7.49
C GLN A 16 -0.90 8.39 -6.80
N ASN A 17 -1.82 7.74 -7.51
CA ASN A 17 -3.10 7.35 -6.92
C ASN A 17 -2.83 6.27 -5.86
N VAL A 18 -3.58 6.25 -4.77
CA VAL A 18 -3.41 5.30 -3.66
C VAL A 18 -3.45 3.86 -4.17
N ALA A 19 -4.23 3.57 -5.22
CA ALA A 19 -4.26 2.25 -5.83
C ALA A 19 -2.88 1.85 -6.41
N GLU A 20 -2.17 2.76 -7.07
CA GLU A 20 -0.84 2.50 -7.61
C GLU A 20 0.19 2.23 -6.51
N LEU A 21 0.06 2.93 -5.37
CA LEU A 21 0.91 2.68 -4.19
C LEU A 21 0.69 1.28 -3.63
N VAL A 22 -0.55 0.84 -3.54
CA VAL A 22 -0.89 -0.53 -3.08
C VAL A 22 -0.33 -1.59 -4.03
N GLU A 23 -0.43 -1.39 -5.35
CA GLU A 23 0.16 -2.31 -6.33
C GLU A 23 1.69 -2.38 -6.23
N ARG A 24 2.35 -1.24 -5.98
CA ARG A 24 3.81 -1.19 -5.75
C ARG A 24 4.20 -1.91 -4.46
N LEU A 25 3.43 -1.74 -3.39
CA LEU A 25 3.62 -2.44 -2.13
C LEU A 25 3.48 -3.96 -2.33
N GLN A 26 2.45 -4.42 -3.01
CA GLN A 26 2.27 -5.86 -3.28
C GLN A 26 3.46 -6.45 -4.05
N LYS A 27 3.97 -5.74 -5.07
CA LYS A 27 5.15 -6.16 -5.82
C LYS A 27 6.39 -6.23 -4.94
N ALA A 28 6.59 -5.25 -4.05
CA ALA A 28 7.71 -5.25 -3.11
C ALA A 28 7.62 -6.43 -2.13
N LEU A 29 6.43 -6.66 -1.53
CA LEU A 29 6.19 -7.79 -0.63
C LEU A 29 6.47 -9.13 -1.33
N THR A 30 5.97 -9.30 -2.56
CA THR A 30 6.18 -10.52 -3.34
C THR A 30 7.68 -10.73 -3.65
N SER A 31 8.38 -9.66 -4.04
CA SER A 31 9.82 -9.73 -4.35
C SER A 31 10.68 -10.01 -3.12
N SER A 32 10.31 -9.49 -1.95
CA SER A 32 11.10 -9.63 -0.72
C SER A 32 10.81 -10.91 0.05
N LEU A 33 9.55 -11.36 0.05
CA LEU A 33 9.09 -12.48 0.88
C LEU A 33 8.91 -13.79 0.09
N GLY A 34 8.87 -13.75 -1.25
CA GLY A 34 8.63 -14.95 -2.06
C GLY A 34 7.30 -15.62 -1.69
N SER A 35 7.33 -16.92 -1.39
CA SER A 35 6.13 -17.67 -0.98
C SER A 35 5.55 -17.18 0.35
N LEU A 36 6.35 -16.56 1.23
CA LEU A 36 5.85 -15.98 2.49
C LEU A 36 4.95 -14.76 2.28
N ALA A 37 4.94 -14.18 1.07
CA ALA A 37 4.06 -13.07 0.73
C ALA A 37 2.57 -13.46 0.81
N GLU A 38 2.23 -14.75 0.69
CA GLU A 38 0.86 -15.25 0.85
C GLU A 38 0.23 -14.81 2.19
N GLY A 39 1.02 -14.71 3.25
CA GLY A 39 0.56 -14.24 4.57
C GLY A 39 0.17 -12.76 4.62
N THR A 40 0.56 -11.97 3.61
CA THR A 40 0.25 -10.54 3.53
C THR A 40 -0.93 -10.22 2.63
N VAL A 41 -1.39 -11.18 1.81
CA VAL A 41 -2.46 -10.99 0.81
C VAL A 41 -3.74 -10.41 1.42
N PRO A 42 -4.28 -10.94 2.55
CA PRO A 42 -5.53 -10.40 3.11
C PRO A 42 -5.43 -8.92 3.51
N LEU A 43 -4.26 -8.46 3.95
CA LEU A 43 -4.02 -7.08 4.35
C LEU A 43 -3.92 -6.18 3.12
N VAL A 44 -3.21 -6.64 2.08
CA VAL A 44 -3.09 -5.92 0.80
C VAL A 44 -4.45 -5.76 0.12
N ASP A 45 -5.34 -6.75 0.22
CA ASP A 45 -6.69 -6.65 -0.33
C ASP A 45 -7.54 -5.57 0.37
N VAL A 46 -7.42 -5.44 1.70
CA VAL A 46 -8.07 -4.34 2.45
C VAL A 46 -7.52 -2.97 2.01
N LEU A 47 -6.20 -2.85 1.83
CA LEU A 47 -5.58 -1.62 1.33
C LEU A 47 -6.10 -1.27 -0.08
N ARG A 48 -6.25 -2.26 -0.95
CA ARG A 48 -6.78 -2.09 -2.31
C ARG A 48 -8.25 -1.66 -2.31
N GLU A 49 -9.05 -2.22 -1.42
CA GLU A 49 -10.45 -1.84 -1.24
C GLU A 49 -10.57 -0.39 -0.77
N GLY A 50 -9.81 -0.03 0.27
CA GLY A 50 -9.80 1.35 0.78
C GLY A 50 -9.30 2.36 -0.24
N ALA A 51 -8.28 2.01 -1.05
CA ALA A 51 -7.82 2.84 -2.16
C ALA A 51 -8.95 3.16 -3.16
N ARG A 52 -9.72 2.14 -3.56
CA ARG A 52 -10.87 2.31 -4.48
C ARG A 52 -12.00 3.10 -3.84
N ALA A 53 -12.22 2.94 -2.54
CA ALA A 53 -13.29 3.61 -1.81
C ALA A 53 -12.97 5.11 -1.60
N LEU A 54 -11.73 5.44 -1.27
CA LEU A 54 -11.28 6.82 -1.02
C LEU A 54 -11.05 7.61 -2.30
N GLU A 55 -10.54 6.95 -3.34
CA GLU A 55 -10.30 7.52 -4.68
C GLU A 55 -11.13 6.79 -5.75
N PRO A 56 -12.47 6.98 -5.74
CA PRO A 56 -13.31 6.36 -6.75
C PRO A 56 -12.99 6.93 -8.13
N GLY A 57 -13.00 6.05 -9.14
CA GLY A 57 -12.75 6.43 -10.53
C GLY A 57 -13.80 7.40 -11.11
N PRO A 58 -13.65 7.82 -12.38
CA PRO A 58 -14.61 8.72 -13.03
C PRO A 58 -16.04 8.19 -12.95
N GLY A 59 -16.96 9.02 -12.44
CA GLY A 59 -18.36 8.63 -12.23
C GLY A 59 -18.63 7.82 -10.95
N GLY A 60 -17.61 7.51 -10.17
CA GLY A 60 -17.76 6.82 -8.89
C GLY A 60 -18.30 7.73 -7.78
N LYS A 61 -19.08 7.14 -6.87
CA LYS A 61 -19.68 7.84 -5.74
C LYS A 61 -18.60 8.23 -4.72
N ARG A 62 -18.53 9.51 -4.37
CA ARG A 62 -17.69 9.96 -3.25
C ARG A 62 -18.32 9.54 -1.92
N LEU A 63 -17.51 8.95 -1.06
CA LEU A 63 -17.87 8.66 0.33
C LEU A 63 -18.19 9.94 1.12
N SER A 64 -19.10 9.82 2.07
CA SER A 64 -19.35 10.85 3.09
C SER A 64 -18.12 11.03 4.00
N PRO A 65 -18.01 12.16 4.72
CA PRO A 65 -16.89 12.39 5.65
C PRO A 65 -16.72 11.26 6.68
N LYS A 66 -17.82 10.76 7.25
CA LYS A 66 -17.80 9.67 8.24
C LYS A 66 -17.31 8.35 7.65
N GLU A 67 -17.73 8.02 6.43
CA GLU A 67 -17.25 6.81 5.74
C GLU A 67 -15.76 6.92 5.38
N ARG A 68 -15.28 8.12 5.02
CA ARG A 68 -13.85 8.37 4.77
C ARG A 68 -13.02 8.21 6.05
N GLU A 69 -13.51 8.72 7.17
CA GLU A 69 -12.86 8.57 8.48
C GLU A 69 -12.78 7.10 8.90
N ALA A 70 -13.87 6.34 8.74
CA ALA A 70 -13.89 4.91 9.01
C ALA A 70 -12.86 4.15 8.17
N TRP A 71 -12.73 4.48 6.88
CA TRP A 71 -11.68 3.95 6.03
C TRP A 71 -10.28 4.36 6.49
N GLY A 72 -10.09 5.60 6.96
CA GLY A 72 -8.83 6.05 7.54
C GLY A 72 -8.38 5.17 8.71
N VAL A 73 -9.27 4.98 9.69
CA VAL A 73 -9.00 4.13 10.87
C VAL A 73 -8.70 2.69 10.47
N GLN A 74 -9.48 2.13 9.53
CA GLN A 74 -9.28 0.75 9.08
C GLN A 74 -7.95 0.57 8.34
N LEU A 75 -7.57 1.54 7.50
CA LEU A 75 -6.31 1.48 6.74
C LEU A 75 -5.10 1.64 7.65
N GLU A 76 -5.16 2.53 8.65
CA GLU A 76 -4.11 2.70 9.66
C GLU A 76 -3.87 1.38 10.42
N ALA A 77 -4.93 0.79 10.98
CA ALA A 77 -4.83 -0.49 11.68
C ALA A 77 -4.34 -1.65 10.77
N THR A 78 -4.67 -1.60 9.47
CA THR A 78 -4.20 -2.59 8.49
C THR A 78 -2.71 -2.45 8.22
N LEU A 79 -2.19 -1.22 8.17
CA LEU A 79 -0.77 -0.96 7.98
C LEU A 79 0.05 -1.37 9.20
N GLU A 80 -0.43 -1.07 10.41
CA GLU A 80 0.18 -1.55 11.67
C GLU A 80 0.27 -3.08 11.68
N ARG A 81 -0.82 -3.76 11.35
CA ARG A 81 -0.81 -5.23 11.27
C ARG A 81 0.11 -5.77 10.18
N LEU A 82 0.25 -5.06 9.07
CA LEU A 82 1.17 -5.45 8.01
C LEU A 82 2.62 -5.35 8.49
N GLU A 83 2.96 -4.32 9.26
CA GLU A 83 4.26 -4.19 9.93
C GLU A 83 4.53 -5.37 10.86
N ASP A 84 3.61 -5.68 11.78
CA ASP A 84 3.73 -6.83 12.69
C ASP A 84 3.98 -8.15 11.94
N VAL A 85 3.22 -8.40 10.86
CA VAL A 85 3.38 -9.60 10.05
C VAL A 85 4.76 -9.63 9.37
N MET A 86 5.20 -8.50 8.80
CA MET A 86 6.53 -8.42 8.19
C MET A 86 7.65 -8.66 9.21
N GLU A 87 7.53 -8.11 10.42
CA GLU A 87 8.48 -8.37 11.50
C GLU A 87 8.51 -9.84 11.88
N GLY A 88 7.34 -10.47 12.08
CA GLY A 88 7.21 -11.89 12.39
C GLY A 88 7.84 -12.78 11.32
N LEU A 89 7.63 -12.45 10.04
CA LEU A 89 8.24 -13.18 8.92
C LEU A 89 9.77 -13.01 8.88
N GLN A 90 10.29 -11.81 9.12
CA GLN A 90 11.74 -11.58 9.21
C GLN A 90 12.38 -12.35 10.37
N LEU A 91 11.71 -12.39 11.54
CA LEU A 91 12.15 -13.20 12.68
C LEU A 91 12.16 -14.69 12.35
N ALA A 92 11.13 -15.19 11.68
CA ALA A 92 11.06 -16.60 11.25
C ALA A 92 12.20 -16.97 10.28
N VAL A 93 12.53 -16.08 9.33
CA VAL A 93 13.68 -16.28 8.42
C VAL A 93 15.00 -16.34 9.20
N ARG A 94 15.21 -15.44 10.17
CA ARG A 94 16.42 -15.47 11.02
C ARG A 94 16.50 -16.74 11.87
N ALA A 95 15.39 -17.20 12.44
CA ALA A 95 15.34 -18.43 13.22
C ALA A 95 15.70 -19.66 12.37
N GLN A 96 15.21 -19.74 11.13
CA GLN A 96 15.59 -20.80 10.20
C GLN A 96 17.08 -20.75 9.81
N ALA A 97 17.65 -19.55 9.67
CA ALA A 97 19.08 -19.39 9.38
C ALA A 97 19.99 -19.72 10.59
N GLY A 98 19.51 -19.46 11.82
CA GLY A 98 20.24 -19.72 13.07
C GLY A 98 20.14 -21.16 13.58
N GLY A 99 19.12 -21.92 13.18
CA GLY A 99 18.88 -23.30 13.62
C GLY A 99 19.73 -24.37 12.94
N LYS A 100 20.62 -24.01 12.00
CA LYS A 100 21.53 -24.97 11.32
C LYS A 100 22.88 -25.11 12.05
N ARG A 101 22.82 -25.29 13.36
CA ARG A 101 23.97 -25.61 14.22
C ARG A 101 23.56 -26.62 15.28
N ASP A 102 23.37 -27.85 14.87
CA ASP A 102 23.54 -29.06 15.69
C ASP A 102 23.93 -30.22 14.77
#